data_AF-A0A6V8Q8C2-F1
#
_entry.id   AF-A0A6V8Q8C2-F1
#
_cell.length_a   1.000
_cell.length_b   1.000
_cell.length_c   1.000
_cell.angle_alpha   90.00
_cell.angle_beta   90.00
_cell.angle_gamma   90.00
#
_symmetry.space_group_name_H-M   'P 1'
#
loop_
_entity.id
_entity.type
_entity.pdbx_description
1 polymer ?
#
loop_
_entity_poly.entity_id
_entity_poly.type
_entity_poly.pdbx_seq_one_letter_code
_entity_poly.pdbx_strand_id
1 'polypeptide(L)'
;KQKLTRMRLDTVDNLAKSPREDLVKIKGIGGKRARKFSLNSKALISENYICLGLCQFPEKRTEIFLDLEGTGEQVADEELVAMDYLIGVLTRKDGKEEYAPFIAHGLDREGEMFGQFVKWLLKQNDFIIYHWHHYERVHLERLAERYALADEIRRVILENMRDLYRDAIACFVFPTYGNGLKEVANYMGYKWKHPDVNALESIALYFQYVTDPHKNKDKMQKVIDYNEDDCRATMLAKDWLKQNSLKGYGIRQLTPLEAGKVYDYKF
;
A
#
# COMPACT_ATOMS: atom_id res chain seq x y z
N LYS A 1 -15.54 20.34 -6.64
CA LYS A 1 -16.73 20.35 -5.75
C LYS A 1 -17.75 21.41 -6.19
N GLN A 2 -17.50 22.72 -6.01
CA GLN A 2 -18.44 23.79 -6.38
C GLN A 2 -19.02 23.73 -7.81
N LYS A 3 -18.22 23.36 -8.82
CA LYS A 3 -18.68 23.22 -10.21
C LYS A 3 -19.62 22.03 -10.43
N LEU A 4 -19.43 20.93 -9.70
CA LEU A 4 -20.29 19.74 -9.76
C LEU A 4 -21.63 20.03 -9.07
N THR A 5 -21.60 20.70 -7.92
CA THR A 5 -22.80 21.16 -7.20
C THR A 5 -23.66 22.10 -8.04
N ARG A 6 -23.05 23.03 -8.80
CA ARG A 6 -23.79 23.92 -9.73
C ARG A 6 -24.56 23.17 -10.83
N MET A 7 -24.10 21.97 -11.19
CA MET A 7 -24.76 21.11 -12.18
C MET A 7 -25.59 19.99 -11.54
N ARG A 8 -25.77 20.01 -10.21
CA ARG A 8 -26.45 18.94 -9.42
C ARG A 8 -25.79 17.56 -9.58
N LEU A 9 -24.48 17.51 -9.80
CA LEU A 9 -23.68 16.30 -10.00
C LEU A 9 -22.71 16.03 -8.84
N ASP A 10 -23.09 16.43 -7.63
CA ASP A 10 -22.28 16.33 -6.43
C ASP A 10 -22.59 15.12 -5.55
N THR A 11 -23.56 14.29 -5.95
CA THR A 11 -23.81 12.96 -5.36
C THR A 11 -23.26 11.86 -6.26
N VAL A 12 -22.89 10.73 -5.65
CA VAL A 12 -22.44 9.52 -6.36
C VAL A 12 -23.53 9.03 -7.32
N ASP A 13 -24.79 9.04 -6.88
CA ASP A 13 -25.97 8.71 -7.69
C ASP A 13 -26.09 9.56 -8.96
N ASN A 14 -26.00 10.88 -8.82
CA ASN A 14 -26.18 11.78 -9.96
C ASN A 14 -25.02 11.64 -10.95
N LEU A 15 -23.79 11.39 -10.46
CA LEU A 15 -22.62 11.12 -11.30
C LEU A 15 -22.71 9.80 -12.07
N ALA A 16 -23.22 8.73 -11.45
CA ALA A 16 -23.36 7.43 -12.12
C ALA A 16 -24.41 7.45 -13.22
N LYS A 17 -25.53 8.17 -12.99
CA LYS A 17 -26.66 8.29 -13.90
C LYS A 17 -26.42 9.29 -15.04
N SER A 18 -25.40 10.13 -14.91
CA SER A 18 -25.11 11.16 -15.91
C SER A 18 -24.42 10.59 -17.16
N PRO A 19 -24.87 10.96 -18.36
CA PRO A 19 -24.14 10.71 -19.60
C PRO A 19 -22.73 11.29 -19.52
N ARG A 20 -21.76 10.55 -20.08
CA ARG A 20 -20.35 11.00 -20.11
C ARG A 20 -20.19 12.34 -20.83
N GLU A 21 -20.99 12.58 -21.86
CA GLU A 21 -21.03 13.82 -22.64
C GLU A 21 -21.35 15.04 -21.75
N ASP A 22 -22.23 14.88 -20.77
CA ASP A 22 -22.61 15.96 -19.85
C ASP A 22 -21.49 16.27 -18.85
N LEU A 23 -20.72 15.25 -18.45
CA LEU A 23 -19.55 15.45 -17.60
C LEU A 23 -18.44 16.23 -18.30
N VAL A 24 -18.24 16.01 -19.61
CA VAL A 24 -17.20 16.71 -20.39
C VAL A 24 -17.55 18.19 -20.62
N LYS A 25 -18.84 18.57 -20.56
CA LYS A 25 -19.27 19.97 -20.62
C LYS A 25 -18.81 20.80 -19.41
N ILE A 26 -18.39 20.17 -18.32
CA ILE A 26 -17.90 20.86 -17.11
C ILE A 26 -16.47 21.36 -17.34
N LYS A 27 -16.27 22.69 -17.26
CA LYS A 27 -14.94 23.32 -17.39
C LYS A 27 -13.93 22.71 -16.40
N GLY A 28 -12.94 22.01 -16.94
CA GLY A 28 -11.87 21.31 -16.19
C GLY A 28 -12.05 19.80 -16.06
N ILE A 29 -13.09 19.22 -16.68
CA ILE A 29 -13.31 17.78 -16.77
C ILE A 29 -13.15 17.34 -18.22
N GLY A 30 -11.96 16.86 -18.56
CA GLY A 30 -11.71 16.22 -19.86
C GLY A 30 -12.27 14.79 -19.92
N GLY A 31 -12.30 14.20 -21.12
CA GLY A 31 -12.88 12.87 -21.36
C GLY A 31 -12.34 11.74 -20.48
N LYS A 32 -11.04 11.76 -20.12
CA LYS A 32 -10.44 10.79 -19.19
C LYS A 32 -11.03 10.91 -17.78
N ARG A 33 -11.17 12.14 -17.27
CA ARG A 33 -11.71 12.43 -15.93
C ARG A 33 -13.20 12.11 -15.85
N ALA A 34 -13.95 12.43 -16.89
CA ALA A 34 -15.36 12.04 -17.03
C ALA A 34 -15.55 10.51 -16.98
N ARG A 35 -14.70 9.75 -17.70
CA ARG A 35 -14.73 8.28 -17.64
C ARG A 35 -14.46 7.77 -16.23
N LYS A 36 -13.43 8.31 -15.56
CA LYS A 36 -13.09 7.93 -14.18
C LYS A 36 -14.26 8.19 -13.23
N PHE A 37 -14.88 9.36 -13.28
CA PHE A 37 -16.05 9.66 -12.44
C PHE A 37 -17.21 8.71 -12.70
N SER A 38 -17.57 8.50 -13.97
CA SER A 38 -18.66 7.57 -14.31
C SER A 38 -18.40 6.14 -13.81
N LEU A 39 -17.19 5.62 -14.00
CA LEU A 39 -16.84 4.26 -13.56
C LEU A 39 -16.78 4.15 -12.03
N ASN A 40 -16.16 5.12 -11.33
CA ASN A 40 -16.09 5.13 -9.88
C ASN A 40 -17.50 5.17 -9.27
N SER A 41 -18.38 6.02 -9.81
CA SER A 41 -19.75 6.11 -9.31
C SER A 41 -20.55 4.85 -9.57
N LYS A 42 -20.35 4.18 -10.72
CA LYS A 42 -20.96 2.87 -10.99
C LYS A 42 -20.47 1.80 -10.01
N ALA A 43 -19.16 1.73 -9.78
CA ALA A 43 -18.57 0.79 -8.82
C ALA A 43 -19.19 0.99 -7.43
N LEU A 44 -19.18 2.23 -6.92
CA LEU A 44 -19.76 2.59 -5.62
C LEU A 44 -21.24 2.21 -5.47
N ILE A 45 -22.09 2.53 -6.46
CA ILE A 45 -23.53 2.19 -6.39
C ILE A 45 -23.77 0.68 -6.43
N SER A 46 -22.99 -0.03 -7.24
CA SER A 46 -23.12 -1.48 -7.35
C SER A 46 -22.44 -2.24 -6.21
N GLU A 47 -21.67 -1.55 -5.36
CA GLU A 47 -20.78 -2.15 -4.34
C GLU A 47 -19.81 -3.20 -4.91
N ASN A 48 -19.57 -3.12 -6.23
CA ASN A 48 -18.84 -4.11 -7.01
C ASN A 48 -17.68 -3.45 -7.74
N TYR A 49 -16.57 -4.18 -7.88
CA TYR A 49 -15.44 -3.69 -8.65
C TYR A 49 -15.73 -3.78 -10.16
N ILE A 50 -15.02 -2.95 -10.92
CA ILE A 50 -15.03 -3.00 -12.39
C ILE A 50 -13.65 -3.42 -12.87
N CYS A 51 -13.56 -4.55 -13.55
CA CYS A 51 -12.34 -4.99 -14.21
C CYS A 51 -12.17 -4.26 -15.55
N LEU A 52 -11.07 -3.51 -15.67
CA LEU A 52 -10.66 -2.73 -16.83
C LEU A 52 -9.56 -3.40 -17.64
N GLY A 53 -8.98 -4.51 -17.18
CA GLY A 53 -7.91 -5.19 -17.88
C GLY A 53 -7.22 -6.29 -17.06
N LEU A 54 -6.28 -6.96 -17.70
CA LEU A 54 -5.46 -8.01 -17.10
C LEU A 54 -4.32 -7.40 -16.26
N CYS A 55 -4.11 -7.95 -15.07
CA CYS A 55 -2.98 -7.63 -14.20
C CYS A 55 -2.04 -8.84 -14.17
N GLN A 56 -0.87 -8.70 -14.81
CA GLN A 56 0.14 -9.75 -14.92
C GLN A 56 1.32 -9.45 -14.01
N PHE A 57 1.72 -10.44 -13.22
CA PHE A 57 2.82 -10.35 -12.28
C PHE A 57 3.94 -11.32 -12.68
N PRO A 58 5.22 -10.95 -12.56
CA PRO A 58 6.30 -11.87 -12.87
C PRO A 58 6.27 -13.04 -11.91
N GLU A 59 6.65 -14.21 -12.43
CA GLU A 59 6.85 -15.39 -11.61
C GLU A 59 8.27 -15.37 -11.09
N LYS A 60 8.40 -15.15 -9.79
CA LYS A 60 9.66 -15.10 -9.05
C LYS A 60 9.60 -16.10 -7.92
N ARG A 61 10.73 -16.75 -7.64
CA ARG A 61 10.80 -17.72 -6.54
C ARG A 61 10.47 -17.09 -5.18
N THR A 62 10.90 -15.85 -4.98
CA THR A 62 10.74 -15.12 -3.73
C THR A 62 9.91 -13.86 -3.97
N GLU A 63 8.75 -13.75 -3.35
CA GLU A 63 8.00 -12.49 -3.32
C GLU A 63 8.26 -11.81 -1.97
N ILE A 64 8.51 -10.51 -1.99
CA ILE A 64 8.74 -9.68 -0.80
C ILE A 64 7.67 -8.60 -0.82
N PHE A 65 6.85 -8.51 0.22
CA PHE A 65 5.89 -7.43 0.41
C PHE A 65 6.48 -6.50 1.46
N LEU A 66 6.75 -5.26 1.06
CA LEU A 66 7.54 -4.32 1.82
C LEU A 66 6.72 -3.09 2.15
N ASP A 67 6.83 -2.65 3.40
CA ASP A 67 6.22 -1.45 3.93
C ASP A 67 7.22 -0.73 4.87
N LEU A 68 7.15 0.60 4.94
CA LEU A 68 8.04 1.43 5.75
C LEU A 68 7.24 2.32 6.70
N GLU A 69 7.68 2.36 7.96
CA GLU A 69 7.24 3.38 8.91
C GLU A 69 8.31 4.45 9.08
N GLY A 70 7.88 5.71 9.03
CA GLY A 70 8.75 6.85 9.22
C GLY A 70 7.99 8.06 9.74
N THR A 71 8.73 9.09 10.15
CA THR A 71 8.16 10.35 10.63
C THR A 71 7.58 11.21 9.49
N GLY A 72 7.81 10.79 8.24
CA GLY A 72 7.38 11.49 7.02
C GLY A 72 8.13 12.80 6.78
N GLU A 73 7.82 13.47 5.67
CA GLU A 73 8.34 14.81 5.34
C GLU A 73 7.56 15.94 6.03
N GLN A 74 6.49 15.61 6.77
CA GLN A 74 5.52 16.56 7.32
C GLN A 74 5.77 16.92 8.79
N VAL A 75 6.91 16.52 9.35
CA VAL A 75 7.29 17.00 10.67
C VAL A 75 7.59 18.49 10.52
N ALA A 76 6.62 19.32 10.92
CA ALA A 76 6.68 20.78 10.86
C ALA A 76 7.69 21.39 11.84
N ASP A 77 8.39 20.53 12.58
CA ASP A 77 9.44 20.90 13.51
C ASP A 77 10.78 20.74 12.81
N GLU A 78 11.43 21.85 12.48
CA GLU A 78 12.74 21.90 11.81
C GLU A 78 13.84 21.15 12.61
N GLU A 79 13.61 20.85 13.90
CA GLU A 79 14.52 20.07 14.74
C GLU A 79 14.37 18.55 14.57
N LEU A 80 13.24 18.05 14.07
CA LEU A 80 13.01 16.61 13.87
C LEU A 80 13.39 16.19 12.44
N VAL A 81 14.54 15.51 12.33
CA VAL A 81 14.99 14.92 11.07
C VAL A 81 13.99 13.88 10.59
N ALA A 82 13.52 14.02 9.35
CA ALA A 82 12.71 13.01 8.67
C ALA A 82 13.49 11.68 8.62
N MET A 83 12.98 10.67 9.31
CA MET A 83 13.62 9.36 9.46
C MET A 83 12.63 8.22 9.28
N ASP A 84 13.14 7.10 8.80
CA ASP A 84 12.48 5.80 8.79
C ASP A 84 12.94 5.00 10.01
N TYR A 85 11.99 4.37 10.72
CA TYR A 85 12.28 3.63 11.95
C TYR A 85 11.90 2.15 11.90
N LEU A 86 11.17 1.73 10.86
CA LEU A 86 10.87 0.34 10.60
C LEU A 86 10.82 0.08 9.10
N ILE A 87 11.55 -0.94 8.65
CA ILE A 87 11.36 -1.57 7.34
C ILE A 87 10.78 -2.95 7.60
N GLY A 88 9.53 -3.15 7.23
CA GLY A 88 8.85 -4.44 7.26
C GLY A 88 9.07 -5.21 5.97
N VAL A 89 9.32 -6.51 6.09
CA VAL A 89 9.24 -7.42 4.94
C VAL A 89 8.43 -8.65 5.30
N LEU A 90 7.40 -8.93 4.52
CA LEU A 90 6.76 -10.23 4.46
C LEU A 90 7.29 -10.97 3.24
N THR A 91 8.03 -12.04 3.46
CA THR A 91 8.46 -12.92 2.37
C THR A 91 7.44 -14.01 2.13
N ARG A 92 7.22 -14.33 0.86
CA ARG A 92 6.53 -15.54 0.43
C ARG A 92 7.45 -16.33 -0.49
N LYS A 93 7.82 -17.53 -0.04
CA LYS A 93 8.71 -18.44 -0.77
C LYS A 93 8.23 -19.88 -0.64
N ASP A 94 8.05 -20.55 -1.77
CA ASP A 94 7.62 -21.95 -1.82
C ASP A 94 6.33 -22.19 -0.97
N GLY A 95 5.42 -21.21 -0.96
CA GLY A 95 4.15 -21.24 -0.20
C GLY A 95 4.27 -20.93 1.29
N LYS A 96 5.46 -20.62 1.81
CA LYS A 96 5.68 -20.23 3.20
C LYS A 96 5.82 -18.72 3.32
N GLU A 97 5.18 -18.17 4.34
CA GLU A 97 5.18 -16.75 4.64
C GLU A 97 5.97 -16.49 5.91
N GLU A 98 6.90 -15.53 5.88
CA GLU A 98 7.70 -15.14 7.04
C GLU A 98 7.86 -13.63 7.05
N TYR A 99 7.41 -13.01 8.14
CA TYR A 99 7.57 -11.58 8.38
C TYR A 99 8.82 -11.30 9.20
N ALA A 100 9.59 -10.29 8.80
CA ALA A 100 10.76 -9.82 9.51
C ALA A 100 10.76 -8.28 9.60
N PRO A 101 10.79 -7.70 10.81
CA PRO A 101 10.97 -6.27 10.99
C PRO A 101 12.46 -5.92 11.12
N PHE A 102 12.92 -4.88 10.39
CA PHE A 102 14.19 -4.21 10.64
C PHE A 102 13.90 -2.90 11.35
N ILE A 103 14.44 -2.70 12.57
CA ILE A 103 14.03 -1.62 13.45
C ILE A 103 15.22 -0.70 13.74
N ALA A 104 15.00 0.61 13.67
CA ALA A 104 15.91 1.57 14.27
C ALA A 104 15.66 1.59 15.79
N HIS A 105 16.54 1.00 16.59
CA HIS A 105 16.39 0.95 18.06
C HIS A 105 16.77 2.28 18.77
N GLY A 106 16.59 3.41 18.09
CA GLY A 106 16.99 4.75 18.52
C GLY A 106 16.95 5.74 17.35
N LEU A 107 16.89 7.03 17.64
CA LEU A 107 16.83 8.08 16.59
C LEU A 107 18.11 8.14 15.74
N ASP A 108 19.24 7.65 16.28
CA ASP A 108 20.55 7.59 15.61
C ASP A 108 20.79 6.25 14.89
N ARG A 109 19.80 5.34 14.85
CA ARG A 109 19.95 3.95 14.39
C ARG A 109 19.33 3.63 13.02
N GLU A 110 18.82 4.62 12.30
CA GLU A 110 18.26 4.45 10.94
C GLU A 110 19.26 3.79 9.97
N GLY A 111 20.54 4.18 10.02
CA GLY A 111 21.57 3.60 9.15
C GLY A 111 21.90 2.15 9.48
N GLU A 112 21.86 1.78 10.76
CA GLU A 112 22.04 0.40 11.21
C GLU A 112 20.88 -0.48 10.72
N MET A 113 19.65 -0.01 10.90
CA MET A 113 18.43 -0.65 10.38
C MET A 113 18.52 -0.89 8.88
N PHE A 114 18.84 0.16 8.11
CA PHE A 114 18.94 0.07 6.66
C PHE A 114 20.05 -0.90 6.22
N GLY A 115 21.22 -0.87 6.86
CA GLY A 115 22.30 -1.81 6.59
C GLY A 115 21.92 -3.27 6.85
N GLN A 116 21.15 -3.54 7.92
CA GLN A 116 20.62 -4.88 8.22
C GLN A 116 19.64 -5.34 7.14
N PHE A 117 18.70 -4.48 6.72
CA PHE A 117 17.77 -4.76 5.63
C PHE A 117 18.51 -5.09 4.32
N VAL A 118 19.47 -4.26 3.92
CA VAL A 118 20.26 -4.47 2.69
C VAL A 118 21.03 -5.80 2.77
N LYS A 119 21.70 -6.07 3.89
CA LYS A 119 22.44 -7.32 4.11
C LYS A 119 21.53 -8.54 4.06
N TRP A 120 20.29 -8.43 4.51
CA TRP A 120 19.30 -9.50 4.41
C TRP A 120 18.79 -9.66 2.97
N LEU A 121 18.50 -8.56 2.27
CA LEU A 121 17.97 -8.57 0.91
C LEU A 121 18.96 -9.19 -0.09
N LEU A 122 20.25 -8.90 0.07
CA LEU A 122 21.31 -9.45 -0.77
C LEU A 122 21.50 -10.98 -0.63
N LYS A 123 20.87 -11.61 0.36
CA LYS A 123 20.84 -13.08 0.50
C LYS A 123 19.67 -13.72 -0.25
N GLN A 124 18.70 -12.91 -0.71
CA GLN A 124 17.56 -13.39 -1.47
C GLN A 124 17.98 -13.69 -2.91
N ASN A 125 17.41 -14.74 -3.48
CA ASN A 125 17.65 -15.13 -4.86
C ASN A 125 16.33 -15.08 -5.63
N ASP A 126 16.39 -14.62 -6.88
CA ASP A 126 15.25 -14.52 -7.80
C ASP A 126 13.99 -13.94 -7.11
N PHE A 127 14.10 -12.68 -6.69
CA PHE A 127 13.08 -12.00 -5.91
C PHE A 127 12.38 -10.87 -6.68
N ILE A 128 11.23 -10.43 -6.13
CA ILE A 128 10.55 -9.18 -6.47
C ILE A 128 10.05 -8.54 -5.18
N ILE A 129 10.11 -7.21 -5.12
CA ILE A 129 9.62 -6.40 -4.01
C ILE A 129 8.32 -5.73 -4.46
N TYR A 130 7.20 -6.13 -3.88
CA TYR A 130 5.92 -5.45 -4.02
C TYR A 130 5.74 -4.44 -2.89
N HIS A 131 5.22 -3.27 -3.25
CA HIS A 131 4.91 -2.22 -2.30
C HIS A 131 3.67 -1.45 -2.77
N TRP A 132 3.05 -0.68 -1.87
CA TRP A 132 1.83 0.05 -2.18
C TRP A 132 2.08 1.56 -2.29
N HIS A 133 2.11 2.05 -3.53
CA HIS A 133 2.28 3.47 -3.88
C HIS A 133 3.74 3.95 -3.79
N HIS A 134 3.98 5.26 -3.91
CA HIS A 134 5.34 5.77 -4.17
C HIS A 134 6.21 5.92 -2.91
N TYR A 135 5.64 5.88 -1.71
CA TYR A 135 6.33 6.26 -0.48
C TYR A 135 7.56 5.37 -0.24
N GLU A 136 7.40 4.06 -0.27
CA GLU A 136 8.47 3.08 -0.03
C GLU A 136 9.64 3.27 -1.01
N ARG A 137 9.34 3.49 -2.29
CA ARG A 137 10.39 3.69 -3.30
C ARG A 137 11.15 5.00 -3.06
N VAL A 138 10.46 6.07 -2.73
CA VAL A 138 11.08 7.37 -2.42
C VAL A 138 11.96 7.26 -1.17
N HIS A 139 11.49 6.56 -0.14
CA HIS A 139 12.20 6.43 1.11
C HIS A 139 13.41 5.48 1.02
N LEU A 140 13.30 4.35 0.31
CA LEU A 140 14.46 3.49 0.04
C LEU A 140 15.52 4.22 -0.81
N GLU A 141 15.11 5.06 -1.76
CA GLU A 141 16.02 5.91 -2.53
C GLU A 141 16.75 6.92 -1.61
N ARG A 142 16.01 7.59 -0.74
CA ARG A 142 16.56 8.52 0.26
C ARG A 142 17.54 7.83 1.21
N LEU A 143 17.21 6.64 1.71
CA LEU A 143 18.09 5.86 2.57
C LEU A 143 19.37 5.43 1.83
N ALA A 144 19.24 5.00 0.57
CA ALA A 144 20.38 4.64 -0.27
C ALA A 144 21.34 5.83 -0.46
N GLU A 145 20.81 7.04 -0.72
CA GLU A 145 21.62 8.25 -0.85
C GLU A 145 22.22 8.70 0.48
N ARG A 146 21.41 8.77 1.55
CA ARG A 146 21.80 9.20 2.89
C ARG A 146 22.93 8.34 3.48
N TYR A 147 22.90 7.04 3.22
CA TYR A 147 23.88 6.08 3.74
C TYR A 147 24.88 5.58 2.70
N ALA A 148 25.02 6.30 1.58
CA ALA A 148 26.02 6.04 0.54
C ALA A 148 26.05 4.58 0.07
N LEU A 149 24.88 4.00 -0.19
CA LEU A 149 24.75 2.65 -0.72
C LEU A 149 25.38 2.57 -2.12
N ALA A 150 26.19 1.55 -2.37
CA ALA A 150 26.81 1.33 -3.67
C ALA A 150 25.77 1.29 -4.80
N ASP A 151 26.06 1.96 -5.92
CA ASP A 151 25.14 2.12 -7.04
C ASP A 151 24.63 0.79 -7.60
N GLU A 152 25.48 -0.26 -7.64
CA GLU A 152 25.05 -1.58 -8.08
C GLU A 152 23.99 -2.19 -7.15
N ILE A 153 24.13 -2.00 -5.83
CA ILE A 153 23.16 -2.53 -4.85
C ILE A 153 21.87 -1.71 -4.93
N ARG A 154 21.98 -0.38 -5.00
CA ARG A 154 20.82 0.52 -5.18
C ARG A 154 20.00 0.10 -6.40
N ARG A 155 20.63 -0.15 -7.55
CA ARG A 155 19.94 -0.63 -8.76
C ARG A 155 19.24 -1.96 -8.54
N VAL A 156 19.91 -2.93 -7.90
CA VAL A 156 19.30 -4.23 -7.57
C VAL A 156 18.02 -4.06 -6.74
N ILE A 157 18.00 -3.15 -5.76
CA ILE A 157 16.79 -2.88 -4.97
C ILE A 157 15.70 -2.29 -5.86
N LEU A 158 15.96 -1.15 -6.49
CA LEU A 158 14.94 -0.36 -7.18
C LEU A 158 14.38 -1.03 -8.43
N GLU A 159 15.21 -1.76 -9.19
CA GLU A 159 14.78 -2.46 -10.39
C GLU A 159 13.90 -3.68 -10.08
N ASN A 160 13.99 -4.21 -8.85
CA ASN A 160 13.11 -5.28 -8.38
C ASN A 160 11.85 -4.75 -7.65
N MET A 161 11.65 -3.43 -7.55
CA MET A 161 10.43 -2.86 -6.96
C MET A 161 9.26 -2.79 -7.95
N ARG A 162 8.08 -3.17 -7.49
CA ARG A 162 6.83 -3.09 -8.24
C ARG A 162 5.71 -2.43 -7.42
N ASP A 163 5.26 -1.30 -7.93
CA ASP A 163 4.19 -0.47 -7.36
C ASP A 163 2.81 -1.07 -7.69
N LEU A 164 2.21 -1.75 -6.71
CA LEU A 164 0.90 -2.39 -6.85
C LEU A 164 -0.25 -1.41 -6.96
N TYR A 165 -0.10 -0.18 -6.47
CA TYR A 165 -1.15 0.82 -6.63
C TYR A 165 -1.36 1.14 -8.11
N ARG A 166 -0.26 1.28 -8.87
CA ARG A 166 -0.33 1.51 -10.32
C ARG A 166 -1.03 0.37 -11.04
N ASP A 167 -0.70 -0.86 -10.71
CA ASP A 167 -1.37 -2.06 -11.23
C ASP A 167 -2.87 -2.00 -10.90
N ALA A 168 -3.21 -1.73 -9.64
CA ALA A 168 -4.58 -1.68 -9.15
C ALA A 168 -5.44 -0.66 -9.89
N ILE A 169 -4.99 0.58 -10.03
CA ILE A 169 -5.77 1.64 -10.69
C ILE A 169 -5.78 1.54 -12.22
N ALA A 170 -4.85 0.77 -12.81
CA ALA A 170 -4.83 0.50 -14.23
C ALA A 170 -5.83 -0.62 -14.60
N CYS A 171 -5.89 -1.67 -13.79
CA CYS A 171 -6.71 -2.84 -14.05
C CYS A 171 -8.11 -2.76 -13.43
N PHE A 172 -8.34 -1.93 -12.41
CA PHE A 172 -9.59 -1.97 -11.64
C PHE A 172 -10.14 -0.60 -11.27
N VAL A 173 -11.45 -0.58 -11.05
CA VAL A 173 -12.16 0.46 -10.31
C VAL A 173 -12.80 -0.18 -9.09
N PHE A 174 -12.36 0.23 -7.91
CA PHE A 174 -12.88 -0.28 -6.65
C PHE A 174 -14.12 0.50 -6.21
N PRO A 175 -15.07 -0.14 -5.50
CA PRO A 175 -16.21 0.53 -4.90
C PRO A 175 -15.82 1.19 -3.56
N THR A 176 -14.75 1.97 -3.57
CA THR A 176 -14.17 2.66 -2.42
C THR A 176 -14.03 4.16 -2.73
N TYR A 177 -14.05 5.02 -1.71
CA TYR A 177 -13.96 6.47 -1.91
C TYR A 177 -12.55 6.92 -2.33
N GLY A 178 -11.52 6.21 -1.89
CA GLY A 178 -10.15 6.29 -2.37
C GLY A 178 -9.56 4.91 -2.70
N ASN A 179 -8.29 4.91 -3.08
CA ASN A 179 -7.56 3.71 -3.47
C ASN A 179 -6.34 3.49 -2.56
N GLY A 180 -6.37 4.01 -1.32
CA GLY A 180 -5.34 3.69 -0.34
C GLY A 180 -5.38 2.22 0.05
N LEU A 181 -4.26 1.67 0.53
CA LEU A 181 -4.15 0.25 0.87
C LEU A 181 -5.26 -0.18 1.84
N LYS A 182 -5.43 0.56 2.93
CA LYS A 182 -6.48 0.31 3.94
C LYS A 182 -7.88 0.29 3.33
N GLU A 183 -8.19 1.17 2.38
CA GLU A 183 -9.50 1.21 1.74
C GLU A 183 -9.74 -0.03 0.87
N VAL A 184 -8.80 -0.34 -0.03
CA VAL A 184 -8.97 -1.43 -0.99
C VAL A 184 -8.87 -2.80 -0.33
N ALA A 185 -7.97 -2.98 0.63
CA ALA A 185 -7.83 -4.24 1.34
C ALA A 185 -9.00 -4.50 2.30
N ASN A 186 -9.58 -3.46 2.92
CA ASN A 186 -10.84 -3.61 3.67
C ASN A 186 -11.98 -4.07 2.75
N TYR A 187 -12.07 -3.54 1.54
CA TYR A 187 -13.02 -4.03 0.53
C TYR A 187 -12.76 -5.51 0.19
N MET A 188 -11.50 -5.93 0.14
CA MET A 188 -11.09 -7.32 -0.07
C MET A 188 -11.24 -8.21 1.19
N GLY A 189 -11.75 -7.68 2.31
CA GLY A 189 -12.01 -8.43 3.53
C GLY A 189 -10.88 -8.44 4.57
N TYR A 190 -9.77 -7.73 4.34
CA TYR A 190 -8.69 -7.62 5.33
C TYR A 190 -9.17 -6.95 6.62
N LYS A 191 -8.60 -7.35 7.76
CA LYS A 191 -8.87 -6.78 9.08
C LYS A 191 -7.54 -6.56 9.80
N TRP A 192 -7.21 -5.29 10.06
CA TRP A 192 -6.05 -4.92 10.87
C TRP A 192 -6.26 -5.37 12.32
N LYS A 193 -5.18 -5.84 12.96
CA LYS A 193 -5.13 -6.25 14.36
C LYS A 193 -5.45 -5.07 15.29
N HIS A 194 -4.87 -3.89 14.99
CA HIS A 194 -5.05 -2.66 15.75
C HIS A 194 -5.67 -1.57 14.84
N PRO A 195 -7.01 -1.55 14.69
CA PRO A 195 -7.68 -0.63 13.76
C PRO A 195 -7.55 0.85 14.15
N ASP A 196 -7.22 1.12 15.42
CA ASP A 196 -6.94 2.42 16.02
C ASP A 196 -5.55 2.98 15.69
N VAL A 197 -4.62 2.15 15.22
CA VAL A 197 -3.29 2.62 14.80
C VAL A 197 -3.37 3.12 13.36
N ASN A 198 -2.94 4.37 13.15
CA ASN A 198 -2.59 4.92 11.85
C ASN A 198 -1.16 5.49 11.90
N ALA A 199 -0.70 6.07 10.78
CA ALA A 199 0.65 6.61 10.66
C ALA A 199 1.03 7.59 11.80
N LEU A 200 0.10 8.41 12.28
CA LEU A 200 0.38 9.34 13.37
C LEU A 200 0.53 8.63 14.72
N GLU A 201 -0.33 7.65 15.05
CA GLU A 201 -0.13 6.84 16.25
C GLU A 201 1.15 5.99 16.15
N SER A 202 1.49 5.45 14.98
CA SER A 202 2.73 4.70 14.74
C SER A 202 3.96 5.54 15.15
N ILE A 203 4.02 6.81 14.70
CA ILE A 203 5.07 7.77 15.08
C ILE A 203 5.08 8.01 16.60
N ALA A 204 3.92 8.28 17.20
CA ALA A 204 3.83 8.55 18.63
C ALA A 204 4.25 7.35 19.49
N LEU A 205 3.89 6.14 19.09
CA LEU A 205 4.27 4.88 19.74
C LEU A 205 5.78 4.64 19.62
N TYR A 206 6.38 4.91 18.45
CA TYR A 206 7.81 4.81 18.25
C TYR A 206 8.59 5.80 19.13
N PHE A 207 8.15 7.06 19.21
CA PHE A 207 8.79 8.03 20.10
C PHE A 207 8.68 7.63 21.58
N GLN A 208 7.52 7.10 22.01
CA GLN A 208 7.40 6.52 23.35
C GLN A 208 8.40 5.37 23.54
N TYR A 209 8.52 4.46 22.57
CA TYR A 209 9.49 3.36 22.64
C TYR A 209 10.92 3.86 22.84
N VAL A 210 11.37 4.84 22.05
CA VAL A 210 12.73 5.38 22.12
C VAL A 210 13.05 6.03 23.48
N THR A 211 12.07 6.61 24.19
CA THR A 211 12.32 7.20 25.52
C THR A 211 12.72 6.18 26.59
N ASP A 212 12.19 4.96 26.51
CA ASP A 212 12.54 3.85 27.42
C ASP A 212 12.26 2.50 26.72
N PRO A 213 13.22 2.00 25.92
CA PRO A 213 13.04 0.77 25.16
C PRO A 213 12.79 -0.47 26.01
N HIS A 214 13.17 -0.45 27.30
CA HIS A 214 12.93 -1.56 28.21
C HIS A 214 11.48 -1.59 28.70
N LYS A 215 10.92 -0.43 29.03
CA LYS A 215 9.56 -0.28 29.54
C LYS A 215 8.50 -0.27 28.46
N ASN A 216 8.80 0.31 27.29
CA ASN A 216 7.83 0.59 26.23
C ASN A 216 7.92 -0.41 25.05
N LYS A 217 8.36 -1.66 25.32
CA LYS A 217 8.43 -2.73 24.31
C LYS A 217 7.08 -3.02 23.67
N ASP A 218 5.99 -2.90 24.43
CA ASP A 218 4.62 -3.05 23.94
C ASP A 218 4.26 -2.01 22.86
N LYS A 219 4.80 -0.79 22.98
CA LYS A 219 4.58 0.29 22.00
C LYS A 219 5.23 -0.06 20.67
N MET A 220 6.48 -0.52 20.70
CA MET A 220 7.16 -0.98 19.49
C MET A 220 6.48 -2.22 18.90
N GLN A 221 5.98 -3.14 19.74
CA GLN A 221 5.24 -4.29 19.24
C GLN A 221 3.98 -3.88 18.47
N LYS A 222 3.24 -2.86 18.92
CA LYS A 222 2.10 -2.33 18.18
C LYS A 222 2.49 -1.73 16.83
N VAL A 223 3.63 -1.04 16.75
CA VAL A 223 4.19 -0.52 15.48
C VAL A 223 4.53 -1.68 14.54
N ILE A 224 5.18 -2.73 15.07
CA ILE A 224 5.53 -3.94 14.32
C ILE A 224 4.26 -4.65 13.80
N ASP A 225 3.23 -4.79 14.63
CA ASP A 225 1.97 -5.42 14.26
C ASP A 225 1.25 -4.64 13.16
N TYR A 226 1.25 -3.30 13.25
CA TYR A 226 0.64 -2.41 12.25
C TYR A 226 1.34 -2.54 10.88
N ASN A 227 2.67 -2.49 10.88
CA ASN A 227 3.47 -2.64 9.66
C ASN A 227 3.42 -4.07 9.08
N GLU A 228 3.33 -5.11 9.92
CA GLU A 228 3.07 -6.49 9.46
C GLU A 228 1.71 -6.57 8.74
N ASP A 229 0.68 -5.92 9.29
CA ASP A 229 -0.64 -5.87 8.65
C ASP A 229 -0.58 -5.19 7.29
N ASP A 230 0.18 -4.10 7.14
CA ASP A 230 0.33 -3.42 5.85
C ASP A 230 1.09 -4.29 4.82
N CYS A 231 2.11 -5.04 5.25
CA CYS A 231 2.78 -6.04 4.40
C CYS A 231 1.82 -7.16 3.95
N ARG A 232 1.00 -7.69 4.87
CA ARG A 232 0.02 -8.75 4.59
C ARG A 232 -1.14 -8.25 3.72
N ALA A 233 -1.62 -7.04 3.96
CA ALA A 233 -2.64 -6.39 3.13
C ALA A 233 -2.13 -6.17 1.70
N THR A 234 -0.85 -5.80 1.54
CA THR A 234 -0.19 -5.66 0.24
C THR A 234 -0.12 -7.00 -0.49
N MET A 235 0.20 -8.10 0.21
CA MET A 235 0.15 -9.46 -0.34
C MET A 235 -1.25 -9.86 -0.78
N LEU A 236 -2.26 -9.64 0.08
CA LEU A 236 -3.66 -9.89 -0.25
C LEU A 236 -4.05 -9.14 -1.52
N ALA A 237 -3.71 -7.85 -1.61
CA ALA A 237 -4.03 -7.01 -2.75
C ALA A 237 -3.42 -7.57 -4.04
N LYS A 238 -2.13 -7.95 -4.03
CA LYS A 238 -1.48 -8.56 -5.19
C LYS A 238 -2.21 -9.83 -5.67
N ASP A 239 -2.53 -10.73 -4.75
CA ASP A 239 -3.19 -11.99 -5.09
C ASP A 239 -4.61 -11.75 -5.61
N TRP A 240 -5.32 -10.81 -5.00
CA TRP A 240 -6.64 -10.39 -5.42
C TRP A 240 -6.61 -9.82 -6.85
N LEU A 241 -5.65 -8.94 -7.15
CA LEU A 241 -5.47 -8.35 -8.48
C LEU A 241 -5.17 -9.43 -9.53
N LYS A 242 -4.29 -10.39 -9.20
CA LYS A 242 -3.94 -11.50 -10.09
C LYS A 242 -5.18 -12.35 -10.39
N GLN A 243 -5.90 -12.76 -9.35
CA GLN A 243 -7.03 -13.68 -9.49
C GLN A 243 -8.23 -13.03 -10.20
N ASN A 244 -8.56 -11.78 -9.88
CA ASN A 244 -9.79 -11.14 -10.37
C ASN A 244 -9.64 -10.54 -11.77
N SER A 245 -8.42 -10.25 -12.21
CA SER A 245 -8.20 -9.68 -13.54
C SER A 245 -8.41 -10.75 -14.63
N LEU A 246 -8.02 -11.99 -14.35
CA LEU A 246 -8.19 -13.15 -15.24
C LEU A 246 -9.64 -13.49 -15.57
N LYS A 247 -10.60 -13.02 -14.76
CA LYS A 247 -12.01 -13.36 -14.95
C LYS A 247 -12.63 -12.63 -16.16
N GLY A 248 -11.99 -11.58 -16.66
CA GLY A 248 -12.42 -10.81 -17.83
C GLY A 248 -13.18 -9.52 -17.50
N TYR A 249 -13.32 -8.65 -18.50
CA TYR A 249 -13.90 -7.31 -18.41
C TYR A 249 -15.34 -7.30 -17.87
N GLY A 250 -15.68 -6.29 -17.06
CA GLY A 250 -17.05 -6.04 -16.58
C GLY A 250 -17.16 -5.72 -15.09
N ILE A 251 -18.38 -5.40 -14.65
CA ILE A 251 -18.74 -5.23 -13.24
C ILE A 251 -18.86 -6.62 -12.62
N ARG A 252 -18.19 -6.88 -11.50
CA ARG A 252 -18.22 -8.18 -10.82
C ARG A 252 -18.30 -8.03 -9.31
N GLN A 253 -19.08 -8.92 -8.71
CA GLN A 253 -19.19 -9.04 -7.27
C GLN A 253 -18.08 -9.91 -6.70
N LEU A 254 -17.60 -9.55 -5.51
CA LEU A 254 -16.80 -10.47 -4.70
C LEU A 254 -17.66 -11.65 -4.30
N THR A 255 -17.29 -12.86 -4.69
CA THR A 255 -17.98 -14.05 -4.16
C THR A 255 -17.62 -14.24 -2.67
N PRO A 256 -18.46 -14.90 -1.86
CA PRO A 256 -18.12 -15.22 -0.46
C PRO A 256 -16.81 -16.03 -0.31
N LEU A 257 -16.45 -16.85 -1.31
CA LEU A 257 -15.14 -17.52 -1.39
C LEU A 257 -13.96 -16.55 -1.63
N GLU A 258 -14.22 -15.36 -2.16
CA GLU A 258 -13.23 -14.30 -2.44
C GLU A 258 -13.18 -13.25 -1.34
N ALA A 259 -14.32 -12.95 -0.70
CA ALA A 259 -14.43 -12.09 0.48
C ALA A 259 -14.03 -12.82 1.78
N GLY A 260 -14.03 -14.15 1.74
CA GLY A 260 -13.88 -15.05 2.89
C GLY A 260 -12.76 -16.08 2.74
N LYS A 261 -11.79 -15.89 1.84
CA LYS A 261 -10.44 -16.37 2.14
C LYS A 261 -9.92 -15.54 3.31
N VAL A 262 -10.45 -15.83 4.50
CA VAL A 262 -9.67 -15.80 5.72
C VAL A 262 -8.49 -16.69 5.38
N TYR A 263 -7.39 -16.08 4.98
CA TYR A 263 -6.11 -16.75 5.11
C TYR A 263 -6.05 -17.08 6.59
N ASP A 264 -6.18 -18.37 6.90
CA ASP A 264 -6.05 -18.91 8.25
C ASP A 264 -4.58 -18.68 8.63
N TYR A 265 -4.25 -17.43 8.96
CA TYR A 265 -2.97 -17.02 9.49
C TYR A 265 -2.92 -17.63 10.88
N LYS A 266 -2.46 -18.87 10.94
CA LYS A 266 -2.14 -19.52 12.21
C LYS A 266 -1.02 -18.71 12.85
N PHE A 267 -1.40 -17.97 13.90
CA PHE A 267 -0.50 -17.40 14.89
C PHE A 267 0.34 -18.49 15.55
#